data_AF-A0A3M2C0R8-F1
#
_entry.id   AF-A0A3M2C0R8-F1
#
_cell.length_a   1.000
_cell.length_b   1.000
_cell.length_c   1.000
_cell.angle_alpha   90.00
_cell.angle_beta   90.00
_cell.angle_gamma   90.00
#
_symmetry.space_group_name_H-M   'P 1'
#
loop_
_entity.id
_entity.type
_entity.pdbx_description
1 polymer ?
#
loop_
_entity_poly.entity_id
_entity_poly.type
_entity_poly.pdbx_seq_one_letter_code
_entity_poly.pdbx_strand_id
1 'polypeptide(L)'
;MDGHWSSRRQFLKTGVLSGAALLGLGELPFLRQLGRVSAEEAVLPPGVVRLRPEIEPLVRLLEETPRGRLLEEVAGRIRRGLSYREVLAALMLAAVKNIRPGPIVGFKLHGVMVVNAAHLASIASPPPDRWLPIFWALDYFKSAQARDEREGDWTMPALDDAALPSAEEAPRAFARAMARWDGEAADRAVAAWARGGDLAAIYEELWRYGARDYRDIGHKAIYAANSYRTLQAIGREHGEPVLRSLVRALNVYRGAFPPDADEPADRPWRENQERARRLRPGWAEGKVDDGASRALLAVLRQGSPADAAEGVVSLLRGDVAARSAWDAVFAYAGELVLRWPNIFSLHAQTTSNALHFAFRTAQSDDTRRLLLLQAASFLPYFRQDATSGRRGLWRRAGGRQPPLIDQLAAAPAAAGKGAPAPVEAIFARLADDRLRASEMLLQALDAGLDPQQVVSAARTLVFLKGDDSHDYKFSSAILEDHRHLSPTWRHRFLAANLSLLRSSGDRDNPLAARSRELLA
;
A
#
# COMPACT_ATOMS: atom_id res chain seq x y z
N MET A 1 -53.75 40.29 21.67
CA MET A 1 -52.70 40.85 22.55
C MET A 1 -52.05 39.69 23.26
N ASP A 2 -50.72 39.71 23.22
CA ASP A 2 -49.77 39.09 24.14
C ASP A 2 -49.63 37.56 24.13
N GLY A 3 -48.58 37.13 23.44
CA GLY A 3 -48.04 35.78 23.54
C GLY A 3 -47.08 35.62 24.72
N HIS A 4 -46.69 34.38 25.00
CA HIS A 4 -45.42 34.10 25.67
C HIS A 4 -44.87 32.74 25.23
N TRP A 5 -43.56 32.75 25.01
CA TRP A 5 -42.68 31.68 24.57
C TRP A 5 -42.42 30.67 25.70
N SER A 6 -42.60 29.37 25.44
CA SER A 6 -42.05 28.32 26.31
C SER A 6 -40.61 27.98 25.90
N SER A 7 -39.65 28.30 26.77
CA SER A 7 -38.21 28.10 26.53
C SER A 7 -37.77 26.64 26.71
N ARG A 8 -36.73 26.25 25.95
CA ARG A 8 -36.05 24.92 25.92
C ARG A 8 -35.41 24.44 27.25
N ARG A 9 -35.65 25.11 28.39
CA ARG A 9 -35.04 24.77 29.70
C ARG A 9 -35.88 23.85 30.61
N GLN A 10 -37.12 23.52 30.25
CA GLN A 10 -37.96 22.62 31.06
C GLN A 10 -37.88 21.13 30.68
N PHE A 11 -37.31 20.79 29.52
CA PHE A 11 -37.19 19.39 29.06
C PHE A 11 -35.96 18.65 29.67
N LEU A 12 -35.02 19.37 30.27
CA LEU A 12 -33.81 18.81 30.89
C LEU A 12 -33.92 18.55 32.42
N LYS A 13 -35.10 18.72 33.02
CA LYS A 13 -35.33 18.45 34.45
C LYS A 13 -36.14 17.19 34.77
N THR A 14 -36.58 16.44 33.77
CA THR A 14 -37.41 15.23 33.94
C THR A 14 -36.77 13.92 33.48
N GLY A 15 -35.48 13.94 33.15
CA GLY A 15 -34.74 12.75 32.66
C GLY A 15 -33.78 12.08 33.66
N VAL A 16 -33.87 12.38 34.97
CA VAL A 16 -32.94 11.85 35.99
C VAL A 16 -33.61 10.91 37.01
N LEU A 17 -34.90 10.59 36.89
CA LEU A 17 -35.65 9.86 37.92
C LEU A 17 -36.51 8.69 37.39
N SER A 18 -36.00 7.96 36.39
CA SER A 18 -36.64 6.74 35.87
C SER A 18 -35.67 5.56 35.83
N GLY A 19 -34.99 5.28 36.94
CA GLY A 19 -34.01 4.19 37.06
C GLY A 19 -34.09 3.41 38.37
N ALA A 20 -35.22 3.45 39.08
CA ALA A 20 -35.40 2.77 40.35
C ALA A 20 -36.83 2.21 40.49
N ALA A 21 -37.20 1.25 39.64
CA ALA A 21 -38.29 0.30 39.89
C ALA A 21 -38.30 -0.81 38.83
N LEU A 22 -37.35 -1.75 38.90
CA LEU A 22 -37.46 -3.11 38.35
C LEU A 22 -36.53 -4.01 39.17
N LEU A 23 -36.85 -4.17 40.46
CA LEU A 23 -36.33 -5.25 41.28
C LEU A 23 -37.13 -6.51 40.92
N GLY A 24 -36.50 -7.46 40.23
CA GLY A 24 -37.11 -8.76 40.03
C GLY A 24 -36.77 -9.53 38.75
N LEU A 25 -35.55 -9.44 38.22
CA LEU A 25 -34.99 -10.49 37.36
C LEU A 25 -33.49 -10.60 37.66
N GLY A 26 -33.01 -11.85 37.71
CA GLY A 26 -31.81 -12.28 38.42
C GLY A 26 -30.51 -11.60 38.02
N GLU A 27 -29.59 -11.60 38.98
CA GLU A 27 -28.22 -11.16 38.85
C GLU A 27 -27.56 -11.78 37.61
N LEU A 28 -27.17 -10.92 36.66
CA LEU A 28 -26.29 -11.27 35.54
C LEU A 28 -24.84 -11.07 36.01
N PRO A 29 -24.07 -12.14 36.31
CA PRO A 29 -22.71 -12.04 36.83
C PRO A 29 -21.73 -11.40 35.82
N PHE A 30 -22.10 -11.37 34.54
CA PHE A 30 -21.35 -10.79 33.43
C PHE A 30 -21.12 -9.27 33.57
N LEU A 31 -22.06 -8.52 34.17
CA LEU A 31 -21.91 -7.07 34.31
C LEU A 31 -20.87 -6.67 35.37
N ARG A 32 -20.44 -7.59 36.25
CA ARG A 32 -19.31 -7.37 37.18
C ARG A 32 -17.94 -7.69 36.58
N GLN A 33 -17.88 -8.31 35.40
CA GLN A 33 -16.64 -8.62 34.67
C GLN A 33 -16.24 -7.56 33.63
N LEU A 34 -17.07 -6.53 33.42
CA LEU A 34 -16.63 -5.31 32.75
C LEU A 34 -15.76 -4.54 33.75
N GLY A 35 -14.44 -4.65 33.60
CA GLY A 35 -13.48 -3.90 34.41
C GLY A 35 -13.90 -2.42 34.46
N ARG A 36 -13.99 -1.88 35.67
CA ARG A 36 -14.15 -0.44 35.88
C ARG A 36 -12.92 0.24 35.28
N VAL A 37 -13.10 0.86 34.12
CA VAL A 37 -12.11 1.79 33.55
C VAL A 37 -11.85 2.85 34.62
N SER A 38 -10.62 2.91 35.13
CA SER A 38 -10.29 3.93 36.11
C SER A 38 -10.26 5.29 35.42
N ALA A 39 -10.65 6.36 36.11
CA ALA A 39 -10.59 7.71 35.54
C ALA A 39 -9.15 8.12 35.16
N GLU A 40 -8.12 7.44 35.70
CA GLU A 40 -6.71 7.62 35.34
C GLU A 40 -6.35 6.97 33.99
N GLU A 41 -6.96 5.83 33.62
CA GLU A 41 -6.81 5.25 32.27
C GLU A 41 -7.43 6.13 31.17
N ALA A 42 -8.30 7.08 31.50
CA ALA A 42 -8.92 8.00 30.54
C ALA A 42 -8.11 9.27 30.26
N VAL A 43 -7.03 9.54 31.00
CA VAL A 43 -6.23 10.77 30.82
C VAL A 43 -5.17 10.56 29.75
N LEU A 44 -5.48 10.91 28.50
CA LEU A 44 -4.48 11.05 27.45
C LEU A 44 -3.49 12.17 27.82
N PRO A 45 -2.18 12.02 27.51
CA PRO A 45 -1.25 13.14 27.54
C PRO A 45 -1.82 14.31 26.71
N PRO A 46 -1.90 15.53 27.26
CA PRO A 46 -2.35 16.68 26.50
C PRO A 46 -1.40 16.89 25.32
N GLY A 47 -1.93 16.94 24.10
CA GLY A 47 -1.15 17.21 22.88
C GLY A 47 -0.99 16.05 21.89
N VAL A 48 -1.58 14.88 22.12
CA VAL A 48 -1.59 13.75 21.16
C VAL A 48 -2.92 13.65 20.42
N VAL A 49 -2.91 13.19 19.15
CA VAL A 49 -4.14 12.98 18.37
C VAL A 49 -5.14 12.10 19.12
N ARG A 50 -6.40 12.55 19.19
CA ARG A 50 -7.50 11.79 19.82
C ARG A 50 -8.08 10.79 18.82
N LEU A 51 -8.33 9.59 19.30
CA LEU A 51 -9.00 8.54 18.53
C LEU A 51 -10.45 8.42 18.99
N ARG A 52 -11.23 7.61 18.29
CA ARG A 52 -12.61 7.32 18.69
C ARG A 52 -12.61 6.49 19.98
N PRO A 53 -13.50 6.77 20.96
CA PRO A 53 -13.51 6.08 22.25
C PRO A 53 -13.62 4.55 22.15
N GLU A 54 -14.27 4.05 21.10
CA GLU A 54 -14.51 2.60 20.94
C GLU A 54 -13.25 1.82 20.52
N ILE A 55 -12.33 2.44 19.77
CA ILE A 55 -11.12 1.77 19.26
C ILE A 55 -9.86 2.13 20.06
N GLU A 56 -9.89 3.26 20.77
CA GLU A 56 -8.76 3.80 21.50
C GLU A 56 -8.16 2.82 22.53
N PRO A 57 -8.94 2.09 23.35
CA PRO A 57 -8.37 1.12 24.28
C PRO A 57 -7.56 0.01 23.60
N LEU A 58 -8.00 -0.43 22.42
CA LEU A 58 -7.27 -1.44 21.65
C LEU A 58 -5.99 -0.86 21.04
N VAL A 59 -6.03 0.38 20.54
CA VAL A 59 -4.84 1.07 20.03
C VAL A 59 -3.79 1.23 21.13
N ARG A 60 -4.18 1.69 22.32
CA ARG A 60 -3.27 1.80 23.47
C ARG A 60 -2.67 0.46 23.88
N LEU A 61 -3.47 -0.61 23.86
CA LEU A 61 -2.96 -1.95 24.09
C LEU A 61 -1.82 -2.31 23.11
N LEU A 62 -1.94 -2.00 21.82
CA LEU A 62 -0.85 -2.24 20.86
C LEU A 62 0.38 -1.38 21.17
N GLU A 63 0.16 -0.11 21.51
CA GLU A 63 1.22 0.86 21.80
C GLU A 63 2.04 0.48 23.04
N GLU A 64 1.36 0.15 24.14
CA GLU A 64 1.95 -0.01 25.47
C GLU A 64 2.42 -1.45 25.73
N THR A 65 1.84 -2.45 25.06
CA THR A 65 2.25 -3.84 25.27
C THR A 65 3.64 -4.09 24.68
N PRO A 66 4.61 -4.59 25.46
CA PRO A 66 5.94 -4.93 24.95
C PRO A 66 5.85 -5.96 23.81
N ARG A 67 6.71 -5.82 22.79
CA ARG A 67 6.72 -6.70 21.59
C ARG A 67 6.64 -8.18 21.93
N GLY A 68 7.40 -8.62 22.94
CA GLY A 68 7.46 -10.01 23.37
C GLY A 68 6.17 -10.58 23.94
N ARG A 69 5.17 -9.75 24.30
CA ARG A 69 3.87 -10.18 24.84
C ARG A 69 2.67 -9.81 23.96
N LEU A 70 2.89 -9.02 22.91
CA LEU A 70 1.80 -8.44 22.14
C LEU A 70 0.90 -9.50 21.50
N LEU A 71 1.49 -10.53 20.91
CA LEU A 71 0.74 -11.55 20.18
C LEU A 71 -0.13 -12.39 21.12
N GLU A 72 0.36 -12.68 22.32
CA GLU A 72 -0.37 -13.38 23.37
C GLU A 72 -1.62 -12.60 23.80
N GLU A 73 -1.46 -11.30 24.07
CA GLU A 73 -2.55 -10.42 24.50
C GLU A 73 -3.62 -10.28 23.40
N VAL A 74 -3.20 -10.07 22.16
CA VAL A 74 -4.12 -9.97 21.02
C VAL A 74 -4.82 -11.31 20.78
N ALA A 75 -4.13 -12.44 20.80
CA ALA A 75 -4.72 -13.76 20.65
C ALA A 75 -5.76 -14.07 21.74
N GLY A 76 -5.46 -13.73 23.00
CA GLY A 76 -6.40 -13.86 24.12
C GLY A 76 -7.65 -13.00 23.96
N ARG A 77 -7.58 -11.87 23.27
CA ARG A 77 -8.75 -11.02 22.96
C ARG A 77 -9.54 -11.54 21.76
N ILE A 78 -8.87 -12.05 20.73
CA ILE A 78 -9.53 -12.70 19.59
C ILE A 78 -10.38 -13.88 20.07
N ARG A 79 -9.84 -14.72 20.97
CA ARG A 79 -10.60 -15.82 21.59
C ARG A 79 -11.80 -15.36 22.43
N ARG A 80 -11.81 -14.10 22.88
CA ARG A 80 -12.92 -13.46 23.59
C ARG A 80 -13.86 -12.64 22.68
N GLY A 81 -13.71 -12.75 21.36
CA GLY A 81 -14.61 -12.14 20.38
C GLY A 81 -14.10 -10.84 19.75
N LEU A 82 -12.84 -10.45 19.96
CA LEU A 82 -12.26 -9.31 19.23
C LEU A 82 -12.24 -9.60 17.73
N SER A 83 -12.85 -8.73 16.93
CA SER A 83 -13.02 -8.96 15.50
C SER A 83 -11.75 -8.66 14.71
N TYR A 84 -11.64 -9.30 13.54
CA TYR A 84 -10.59 -9.03 12.56
C TYR A 84 -10.49 -7.56 12.17
N ARG A 85 -11.65 -6.92 11.94
CA ARG A 85 -11.72 -5.51 11.53
C ARG A 85 -11.21 -4.58 12.63
N GLU A 86 -11.53 -4.86 13.90
CA GLU A 86 -11.03 -4.08 15.04
C GLU A 86 -9.51 -4.21 15.18
N VAL A 87 -8.95 -5.42 15.04
CA VAL A 87 -7.48 -5.62 15.06
C VAL A 87 -6.80 -4.86 13.92
N LEU A 88 -7.34 -4.95 12.70
CA LEU A 88 -6.79 -4.26 11.54
C LEU A 88 -6.86 -2.73 11.69
N ALA A 89 -8.00 -2.21 12.19
CA ALA A 89 -8.20 -0.80 12.47
C ALA A 89 -7.21 -0.31 13.53
N ALA A 90 -7.10 -1.02 14.65
CA ALA A 90 -6.18 -0.63 15.73
C ALA A 90 -4.72 -0.69 15.29
N LEU A 91 -4.31 -1.70 14.51
CA LEU A 91 -2.96 -1.78 13.95
C LEU A 91 -2.66 -0.57 13.06
N MET A 92 -3.58 -0.23 12.14
CA MET A 92 -3.40 0.93 11.26
C MET A 92 -3.29 2.23 12.07
N LEU A 93 -4.19 2.43 13.04
CA LEU A 93 -4.23 3.64 13.87
C LEU A 93 -3.01 3.77 14.78
N ALA A 94 -2.58 2.67 15.42
CA ALA A 94 -1.35 2.63 16.21
C ALA A 94 -0.13 2.96 15.33
N ALA A 95 -0.06 2.38 14.13
CA ALA A 95 1.05 2.62 13.22
C ALA A 95 1.11 4.10 12.76
N VAL A 96 -0.01 4.69 12.31
CA VAL A 96 0.01 6.09 11.84
C VAL A 96 0.21 7.11 12.95
N LYS A 97 -0.18 6.77 14.20
CA LYS A 97 -0.03 7.63 15.38
C LYS A 97 1.42 7.64 15.91
N ASN A 98 2.14 6.52 15.82
CA ASN A 98 3.45 6.34 16.49
C ASN A 98 4.63 6.14 15.53
N ILE A 99 4.41 6.24 14.22
CA ILE A 99 5.48 6.15 13.22
C ILE A 99 5.51 7.44 12.41
N ARG A 100 6.59 8.21 12.58
CA ARG A 100 6.84 9.45 11.87
C ARG A 100 6.96 9.18 10.36
N PRO A 101 6.19 9.88 9.51
CA PRO A 101 6.29 9.72 8.07
C PRO A 101 7.61 10.16 7.41
N GLY A 102 8.35 11.05 8.06
CA GLY A 102 9.65 11.57 7.59
C GLY A 102 10.79 11.27 8.59
N PRO A 103 12.04 11.64 8.28
CA PRO A 103 12.48 12.49 7.16
C PRO A 103 12.66 11.75 5.82
N ILE A 104 12.40 10.43 5.78
CA ILE A 104 12.39 9.63 4.56
C ILE A 104 11.11 8.81 4.55
N VAL A 105 10.33 8.88 3.48
CA VAL A 105 9.14 8.04 3.31
C VAL A 105 9.61 6.63 2.99
N GLY A 106 9.37 5.66 3.87
CA GLY A 106 9.97 4.32 3.78
C GLY A 106 10.47 3.86 5.15
N PHE A 107 11.50 3.02 5.20
CA PHE A 107 12.10 2.52 6.46
C PHE A 107 11.04 2.12 7.50
N LYS A 108 10.94 2.81 8.64
CA LYS A 108 9.93 2.52 9.67
C LYS A 108 8.47 2.67 9.19
N LEU A 109 8.20 3.56 8.23
CA LEU A 109 6.87 3.74 7.64
C LEU A 109 6.36 2.50 6.88
N HIS A 110 7.23 1.52 6.62
CA HIS A 110 6.81 0.19 6.18
C HIS A 110 5.80 -0.46 7.13
N GLY A 111 5.87 -0.18 8.44
CA GLY A 111 4.90 -0.64 9.43
C GLY A 111 3.48 -0.14 9.16
N VAL A 112 3.33 1.00 8.49
CA VAL A 112 2.04 1.52 8.03
C VAL A 112 1.68 0.99 6.65
N MET A 113 2.62 1.09 5.68
CA MET A 113 2.34 0.76 4.28
C MET A 113 2.05 -0.73 4.04
N VAL A 114 2.50 -1.62 4.92
CA VAL A 114 2.31 -3.07 4.80
C VAL A 114 0.92 -3.54 5.24
N VAL A 115 0.16 -2.74 6.01
CA VAL A 115 -1.11 -3.16 6.62
C VAL A 115 -2.11 -3.69 5.58
N ASN A 116 -2.28 -2.98 4.46
CA ASN A 116 -3.13 -3.45 3.36
C ASN A 116 -2.62 -4.76 2.75
N ALA A 117 -1.31 -4.90 2.55
CA ALA A 117 -0.74 -6.11 1.96
C ALA A 117 -0.89 -7.33 2.90
N ALA A 118 -0.71 -7.13 4.20
CA ALA A 118 -0.99 -8.14 5.22
C ALA A 118 -2.49 -8.51 5.24
N HIS A 119 -3.38 -7.52 5.11
CA HIS A 119 -4.82 -7.76 4.97
C HIS A 119 -5.15 -8.61 3.73
N LEU A 120 -4.59 -8.27 2.56
CA LEU A 120 -4.80 -9.02 1.32
C LEU A 120 -4.26 -10.45 1.40
N ALA A 121 -3.08 -10.64 1.99
CA ALA A 121 -2.54 -11.97 2.23
C ALA A 121 -3.45 -12.78 3.17
N SER A 122 -3.94 -12.15 4.24
CA SER A 122 -4.83 -12.74 5.24
C SER A 122 -6.15 -13.22 4.65
N ILE A 123 -6.90 -12.37 3.93
CA ILE A 123 -8.21 -12.74 3.37
C ILE A 123 -8.09 -13.80 2.27
N ALA A 124 -6.93 -13.90 1.63
CA ALA A 124 -6.63 -14.91 0.62
C ALA A 124 -6.11 -16.23 1.21
N SER A 125 -5.78 -16.27 2.51
CA SER A 125 -5.31 -17.47 3.19
C SER A 125 -6.44 -18.45 3.49
N PRO A 126 -6.13 -19.77 3.57
CA PRO A 126 -7.02 -20.75 4.16
C PRO A 126 -7.48 -20.31 5.57
N PRO A 127 -8.73 -20.63 6.00
CA PRO A 127 -9.27 -20.17 7.28
C PRO A 127 -8.34 -20.33 8.49
N PRO A 128 -7.62 -21.45 8.68
CA PRO A 128 -6.71 -21.62 9.83
C PRO A 128 -5.51 -20.66 9.84
N ASP A 129 -5.10 -20.16 8.68
CA ASP A 129 -3.89 -19.35 8.51
C ASP A 129 -4.20 -17.85 8.35
N ARG A 130 -5.47 -17.44 8.35
CA ARG A 130 -5.88 -16.04 8.09
C ARG A 130 -5.26 -15.03 9.04
N TRP A 131 -4.97 -15.41 10.27
CA TRP A 131 -4.38 -14.50 11.25
C TRP A 131 -2.86 -14.35 11.12
N LEU A 132 -2.16 -15.28 10.45
CA LEU A 132 -0.69 -15.28 10.40
C LEU A 132 -0.12 -13.99 9.78
N PRO A 133 -0.64 -13.48 8.65
CA PRO A 133 -0.17 -12.20 8.09
C PRO A 133 -0.40 -11.01 9.04
N ILE A 134 -1.50 -11.01 9.80
CA ILE A 134 -1.83 -9.92 10.73
C ILE A 134 -0.95 -9.97 11.98
N PHE A 135 -0.67 -11.16 12.51
CA PHE A 135 0.25 -11.34 13.63
C PHE A 135 1.68 -10.95 13.26
N TRP A 136 2.12 -11.26 12.03
CA TRP A 136 3.37 -10.76 11.50
C TRP A 136 3.38 -9.22 11.46
N ALA A 137 2.30 -8.58 10.97
CA ALA A 137 2.22 -7.13 10.88
C ALA A 137 2.19 -6.44 12.26
N LEU A 138 1.56 -7.06 13.27
CA LEU A 138 1.57 -6.60 14.66
C LEU A 138 2.99 -6.62 15.25
N ASP A 139 3.74 -7.71 15.04
CA ASP A 139 5.13 -7.81 15.49
C ASP A 139 6.05 -6.82 14.75
N TYR A 140 5.85 -6.67 13.44
CA TYR A 140 6.59 -5.72 12.63
C TYR A 140 6.31 -4.26 13.04
N PHE A 141 5.06 -3.92 13.37
CA PHE A 141 4.70 -2.61 13.94
C PHE A 141 5.55 -2.29 15.17
N LYS A 142 5.71 -3.21 16.12
CA LYS A 142 6.55 -2.98 17.31
C LYS A 142 8.03 -2.79 16.97
N SER A 143 8.52 -3.43 15.92
CA SER A 143 9.88 -3.18 15.42
C SER A 143 10.04 -1.77 14.85
N ALA A 144 9.02 -1.29 14.12
CA ALA A 144 8.99 0.06 13.56
C ALA A 144 8.83 1.14 14.65
N GLN A 145 7.95 0.91 15.64
CA GLN A 145 7.75 1.77 16.79
C GLN A 145 9.04 1.91 17.60
N ALA A 146 9.69 0.80 17.96
CA ALA A 146 10.96 0.83 18.70
C ALA A 146 12.06 1.57 17.94
N ARG A 147 12.01 1.59 16.61
CA ARG A 147 12.93 2.39 15.80
C ARG A 147 12.59 3.87 15.87
N ASP A 148 11.31 4.23 15.86
CA ASP A 148 10.88 5.62 16.06
C ASP A 148 11.31 6.17 17.43
N GLU A 149 11.12 5.39 18.50
CA GLU A 149 11.58 5.71 19.85
C GLU A 149 13.07 6.11 19.88
N ARG A 150 13.92 5.37 19.14
CA ARG A 150 15.36 5.68 19.02
C ARG A 150 15.66 6.91 18.17
N GLU A 151 14.74 7.34 17.33
CA GLU A 151 14.87 8.46 16.40
C GLU A 151 14.11 9.73 16.88
N GLY A 152 13.68 9.76 18.15
CA GLY A 152 13.06 10.91 18.79
C GLY A 152 11.64 10.68 19.31
N ASP A 153 11.14 9.44 19.27
CA ASP A 153 9.85 9.01 19.85
C ASP A 153 8.67 9.86 19.40
N TRP A 154 8.52 9.99 18.09
CA TRP A 154 7.49 10.83 17.54
C TRP A 154 6.10 10.22 17.75
N THR A 155 5.17 11.06 18.20
CA THR A 155 3.74 10.77 18.16
C THR A 155 3.00 11.87 17.40
N MET A 156 1.89 11.49 16.74
CA MET A 156 1.08 12.44 16.00
C MET A 156 0.47 13.49 16.94
N PRO A 157 0.75 14.78 16.75
CA PRO A 157 0.24 15.82 17.64
C PRO A 157 -1.26 16.02 17.45
N ALA A 158 -1.92 16.42 18.54
CA ALA A 158 -3.24 17.01 18.49
C ALA A 158 -3.23 18.27 17.62
N LEU A 159 -4.37 18.58 17.01
CA LEU A 159 -4.57 19.84 16.32
C LEU A 159 -5.34 20.79 17.22
N ASP A 160 -5.03 22.08 17.13
CA ASP A 160 -5.86 23.13 17.68
C ASP A 160 -7.08 23.30 16.77
N ASP A 161 -8.26 22.91 17.27
CA ASP A 161 -9.52 22.98 16.54
C ASP A 161 -9.86 24.42 16.11
N ALA A 162 -9.41 25.44 16.84
CA ALA A 162 -9.61 26.84 16.49
C ALA A 162 -8.76 27.29 15.27
N ALA A 163 -7.68 26.56 14.96
CA ALA A 163 -6.79 26.85 13.85
C ALA A 163 -7.14 26.07 12.56
N LEU A 164 -8.20 25.25 12.59
CA LEU A 164 -8.63 24.49 11.42
C LEU A 164 -9.43 25.38 10.46
N PRO A 165 -9.25 25.23 9.14
CA PRO A 165 -10.13 25.88 8.18
C PRO A 165 -11.56 25.35 8.33
N SER A 166 -12.55 26.14 7.91
CA SER A 166 -13.94 25.67 7.85
C SER A 166 -14.06 24.47 6.89
N ALA A 167 -15.09 23.65 7.09
CA ALA A 167 -15.33 22.48 6.24
C ALA A 167 -15.49 22.84 4.74
N GLU A 168 -16.05 24.01 4.44
CA GLU A 168 -16.20 24.52 3.07
C GLU A 168 -14.87 24.98 2.46
N GLU A 169 -13.99 25.57 3.27
CA GLU A 169 -12.68 26.06 2.82
C GLU A 169 -11.62 24.96 2.75
N ALA A 170 -11.80 23.86 3.49
CA ALA A 170 -10.81 22.80 3.65
C ALA A 170 -10.27 22.24 2.32
N PRO A 171 -11.09 21.95 1.28
CA PRO A 171 -10.57 21.49 -0.01
C PRO A 171 -9.64 22.51 -0.69
N ARG A 172 -10.03 23.79 -0.69
CA ARG A 172 -9.23 24.87 -1.30
C ARG A 172 -7.96 25.15 -0.49
N ALA A 173 -8.05 25.10 0.85
CA ALA A 173 -6.90 25.25 1.73
C ALA A 173 -5.90 24.10 1.53
N PHE A 174 -6.40 22.87 1.41
CA PHE A 174 -5.60 21.69 1.17
C PHE A 174 -4.82 21.79 -0.15
N ALA A 175 -5.50 22.07 -1.26
CA ALA A 175 -4.85 22.20 -2.57
C ALA A 175 -3.76 23.30 -2.56
N ARG A 176 -4.04 24.45 -1.94
CA ARG A 176 -3.05 25.54 -1.80
C ARG A 176 -1.83 25.13 -0.97
N ALA A 177 -2.05 24.45 0.15
CA ALA A 177 -0.98 24.02 1.05
C ALA A 177 -0.09 22.96 0.37
N MET A 178 -0.71 21.95 -0.24
CA MET A 178 -0.01 20.91 -0.97
C MET A 178 0.80 21.48 -2.14
N ALA A 179 0.25 22.41 -2.92
CA ALA A 179 0.97 23.07 -4.02
C ALA A 179 2.22 23.83 -3.54
N ARG A 180 2.19 24.41 -2.33
CA ARG A 180 3.30 25.15 -1.72
C ARG A 180 4.24 24.29 -0.88
N TRP A 181 4.00 22.97 -0.81
CA TRP A 181 4.75 22.06 0.06
C TRP A 181 4.66 22.44 1.56
N ASP A 182 3.57 23.10 1.96
CA ASP A 182 3.31 23.48 3.34
C ASP A 182 2.66 22.30 4.08
N GLY A 183 3.51 21.43 4.64
CA GLY A 183 3.06 20.20 5.30
C GLY A 183 2.19 20.43 6.53
N GLU A 184 2.38 21.54 7.26
CA GLU A 184 1.57 21.84 8.44
C GLU A 184 0.19 22.37 8.08
N ALA A 185 0.12 23.30 7.12
CA ALA A 185 -1.17 23.77 6.61
C ALA A 185 -1.93 22.65 5.90
N ALA A 186 -1.23 21.75 5.21
CA ALA A 186 -1.85 20.60 4.57
C ALA A 186 -2.39 19.59 5.61
N ASP A 187 -1.67 19.35 6.72
CA ASP A 187 -2.16 18.51 7.83
C ASP A 187 -3.44 19.07 8.47
N ARG A 188 -3.48 20.39 8.75
CA ARG A 188 -4.68 21.06 9.27
C ARG A 188 -5.84 20.98 8.28
N ALA A 189 -5.59 21.26 7.01
CA ALA A 189 -6.63 21.27 5.99
C ALA A 189 -7.19 19.86 5.72
N VAL A 190 -6.35 18.82 5.68
CA VAL A 190 -6.83 17.44 5.49
C VAL A 190 -7.60 16.94 6.71
N ALA A 191 -7.23 17.35 7.93
CA ALA A 191 -7.98 17.00 9.13
C ALA A 191 -9.39 17.61 9.10
N ALA A 192 -9.50 18.91 8.81
CA ALA A 192 -10.80 19.58 8.64
C ALA A 192 -11.62 18.92 7.53
N TRP A 193 -11.00 18.59 6.40
CA TRP A 193 -11.67 17.93 5.28
C TRP A 193 -12.12 16.51 5.63
N ALA A 194 -11.33 15.74 6.39
CA ALA A 194 -11.68 14.39 6.82
C ALA A 194 -12.91 14.34 7.74
N ARG A 195 -13.10 15.37 8.58
CA ARG A 195 -14.22 15.46 9.54
C ARG A 195 -15.56 15.70 8.88
N GLY A 196 -15.59 16.46 7.78
CA GLY A 196 -16.83 16.87 7.10
C GLY A 196 -17.00 16.34 5.67
N GLY A 197 -15.94 15.85 5.05
CA GLY A 197 -15.87 15.60 3.62
C GLY A 197 -16.02 14.15 3.19
N ASP A 198 -16.12 13.99 1.87
CA ASP A 198 -16.10 12.71 1.19
C ASP A 198 -14.66 12.21 1.00
N LEU A 199 -14.43 10.96 1.40
CA LEU A 199 -13.13 10.30 1.28
C LEU A 199 -12.70 10.20 -0.19
N ALA A 200 -13.63 9.96 -1.11
CA ALA A 200 -13.32 9.87 -2.54
C ALA A 200 -12.79 11.20 -3.09
N ALA A 201 -13.40 12.32 -2.70
CA ALA A 201 -12.94 13.66 -3.10
C ALA A 201 -11.56 14.01 -2.54
N ILE A 202 -11.28 13.65 -1.29
CA ILE A 202 -9.94 13.82 -0.68
C ILE A 202 -8.91 13.00 -1.47
N TYR A 203 -9.22 11.74 -1.76
CA TYR A 203 -8.30 10.85 -2.45
C TYR A 203 -8.07 11.22 -3.92
N GLU A 204 -9.03 11.86 -4.59
CA GLU A 204 -8.82 12.41 -5.92
C GLU A 204 -7.62 13.37 -5.96
N GLU A 205 -7.46 14.23 -4.94
CA GLU A 205 -6.26 15.08 -4.82
C GLU A 205 -5.02 14.27 -4.38
N LEU A 206 -5.17 13.30 -3.48
CA LEU A 206 -4.05 12.48 -3.02
C LEU A 206 -3.47 11.58 -4.12
N TRP A 207 -4.25 11.18 -5.13
CA TRP A 207 -3.71 10.49 -6.31
C TRP A 207 -2.71 11.35 -7.06
N ARG A 208 -3.02 12.63 -7.23
CA ARG A 208 -2.12 13.60 -7.88
C ARG A 208 -0.86 13.80 -7.05
N TYR A 209 -1.01 14.10 -5.76
CA TYR A 209 0.14 14.38 -4.90
C TYR A 209 0.97 13.15 -4.54
N GLY A 210 0.36 11.95 -4.52
CA GLY A 210 1.07 10.68 -4.38
C GLY A 210 1.98 10.37 -5.56
N ALA A 211 1.61 10.83 -6.76
CA ALA A 211 2.38 10.66 -7.99
C ALA A 211 3.30 11.85 -8.34
N ARG A 212 3.29 12.91 -7.53
CA ARG A 212 3.93 14.20 -7.85
C ARG A 212 5.45 14.12 -8.01
N ASP A 213 6.12 13.22 -7.29
CA ASP A 213 7.57 13.16 -7.33
C ASP A 213 8.11 11.77 -7.04
N TYR A 214 9.26 11.45 -7.64
CA TYR A 214 9.94 10.16 -7.52
C TYR A 214 10.65 9.97 -6.17
N ARG A 215 10.83 11.04 -5.37
CA ARG A 215 11.63 10.97 -4.14
C ARG A 215 11.14 9.83 -3.26
N ASP A 216 12.10 9.19 -2.61
CA ASP A 216 11.86 8.01 -1.80
C ASP A 216 11.20 6.86 -2.59
N ILE A 217 11.65 6.66 -3.83
CA ILE A 217 11.45 5.45 -4.65
C ILE A 217 9.99 5.01 -4.78
N GLY A 218 9.08 5.99 -4.91
CA GLY A 218 7.65 5.76 -5.14
C GLY A 218 6.82 5.42 -3.89
N HIS A 219 7.40 5.46 -2.68
CA HIS A 219 6.68 5.18 -1.45
C HIS A 219 5.43 6.05 -1.24
N LYS A 220 5.45 7.30 -1.74
CA LYS A 220 4.31 8.23 -1.66
C LYS A 220 3.08 7.69 -2.39
N ALA A 221 3.24 7.19 -3.61
CA ALA A 221 2.17 6.55 -4.38
C ALA A 221 1.69 5.26 -3.70
N ILE A 222 2.62 4.43 -3.23
CA ILE A 222 2.32 3.18 -2.50
C ILE A 222 1.49 3.47 -1.26
N TYR A 223 1.86 4.48 -0.47
CA TYR A 223 1.14 4.83 0.74
C TYR A 223 -0.25 5.40 0.42
N ALA A 224 -0.39 6.25 -0.60
CA ALA A 224 -1.70 6.72 -1.04
C ALA A 224 -2.62 5.55 -1.41
N ALA A 225 -2.15 4.62 -2.26
CA ALA A 225 -2.95 3.47 -2.68
C ALA A 225 -3.31 2.54 -1.50
N ASN A 226 -2.35 2.18 -0.66
CA ASN A 226 -2.56 1.24 0.44
C ASN A 226 -3.41 1.84 1.56
N SER A 227 -3.25 3.12 1.89
CA SER A 227 -4.08 3.78 2.91
C SER A 227 -5.55 3.83 2.50
N TYR A 228 -5.84 4.13 1.23
CA TYR A 228 -7.22 4.12 0.72
C TYR A 228 -7.84 2.74 0.87
N ARG A 229 -7.13 1.70 0.42
CA ARG A 229 -7.60 0.31 0.49
C ARG A 229 -7.80 -0.16 1.92
N THR A 230 -6.90 0.19 2.84
CA THR A 230 -7.09 -0.10 4.27
C THR A 230 -8.35 0.59 4.78
N LEU A 231 -8.58 1.86 4.46
CA LEU A 231 -9.77 2.60 4.88
C LEU A 231 -11.08 2.00 4.32
N GLN A 232 -11.06 1.38 3.13
CA GLN A 232 -12.23 0.62 2.64
C GLN A 232 -12.54 -0.61 3.51
N ALA A 233 -11.51 -1.21 4.13
CA ALA A 233 -11.69 -2.38 5.00
C ALA A 233 -12.04 -1.99 6.45
N ILE A 234 -11.47 -0.91 6.97
CA ILE A 234 -11.62 -0.53 8.40
C ILE A 234 -12.72 0.52 8.63
N GLY A 235 -13.11 1.28 7.60
CA GLY A 235 -14.16 2.29 7.66
C GLY A 235 -13.62 3.73 7.66
N ARG A 236 -14.42 4.65 7.08
CA ARG A 236 -14.06 6.07 6.92
C ARG A 236 -13.95 6.82 8.25
N GLU A 237 -14.59 6.33 9.30
CA GLU A 237 -14.52 6.83 10.66
C GLU A 237 -13.09 6.87 11.24
N HIS A 238 -12.16 6.11 10.65
CA HIS A 238 -10.75 6.09 11.02
C HIS A 238 -9.87 6.93 10.08
N GLY A 239 -10.50 7.71 9.18
CA GLY A 239 -9.85 8.41 8.10
C GLY A 239 -8.90 9.53 8.54
N GLU A 240 -9.29 10.36 9.51
CA GLU A 240 -8.51 11.56 9.88
C GLU A 240 -7.04 11.24 10.23
N PRO A 241 -6.72 10.36 11.21
CA PRO A 241 -5.32 10.06 11.51
C PRO A 241 -4.54 9.47 10.34
N VAL A 242 -5.20 8.63 9.52
CA VAL A 242 -4.57 8.01 8.34
C VAL A 242 -4.22 9.06 7.29
N LEU A 243 -5.17 9.95 6.98
CA LEU A 243 -4.99 11.02 6.00
C LEU A 243 -3.94 12.03 6.44
N ARG A 244 -3.94 12.39 7.72
CA ARG A 244 -2.92 13.27 8.34
C ARG A 244 -1.51 12.70 8.19
N SER A 245 -1.33 11.42 8.50
CA SER A 245 -0.05 10.72 8.33
C SER A 245 0.39 10.67 6.86
N LEU A 246 -0.54 10.35 5.95
CA LEU A 246 -0.27 10.33 4.51
C LEU A 246 0.15 11.72 4.00
N VAL A 247 -0.58 12.78 4.32
CA VAL A 247 -0.29 14.13 3.85
C VAL A 247 1.07 14.63 4.36
N ARG A 248 1.42 14.31 5.61
CA ARG A 248 2.77 14.55 6.13
C ARG A 248 3.83 13.81 5.30
N ALA A 249 3.59 12.55 4.92
CA ALA A 249 4.47 11.78 4.06
C ALA A 249 4.64 12.42 2.67
N LEU A 250 3.55 12.88 2.05
CA LEU A 250 3.57 13.47 0.70
C LEU A 250 4.37 14.79 0.64
N ASN A 251 4.49 15.50 1.77
CA ASN A 251 5.28 16.72 1.91
C ASN A 251 6.73 16.49 2.39
N VAL A 252 7.16 15.24 2.58
CA VAL A 252 8.57 14.95 2.87
C VAL A 252 9.43 15.22 1.63
N TYR A 253 10.52 15.96 1.83
CA TYR A 253 11.59 16.16 0.86
C TYR A 253 12.94 16.25 1.58
N ARG A 254 14.04 16.07 0.83
CA ARG A 254 15.41 16.27 1.29
C ARG A 254 16.15 17.10 0.25
N GLY A 255 17.12 17.90 0.71
CA GLY A 255 17.86 18.80 -0.16
C GLY A 255 17.12 20.11 -0.38
N ALA A 256 17.17 20.62 -1.61
CA ALA A 256 16.58 21.91 -1.96
C ALA A 256 15.05 21.91 -1.80
N PHE A 257 14.50 23.07 -1.42
CA PHE A 257 13.06 23.25 -1.26
C PHE A 257 12.36 23.08 -2.62
N PRO A 258 11.42 22.12 -2.79
CA PRO A 258 10.93 21.75 -4.12
C PRO A 258 10.29 22.88 -4.94
N PRO A 259 9.53 23.84 -4.37
CA PRO A 259 9.03 24.98 -5.12
C PRO A 259 10.10 25.84 -5.79
N ASP A 260 11.29 25.93 -5.20
CA ASP A 260 12.36 26.83 -5.63
C ASP A 260 13.45 26.09 -6.45
N ALA A 261 13.32 24.77 -6.60
CA ALA A 261 14.34 23.91 -7.17
C ALA A 261 13.83 23.14 -8.40
N ASP A 262 14.62 23.13 -9.49
CA ASP A 262 14.37 22.25 -10.63
C ASP A 262 15.06 20.89 -10.44
N GLU A 263 14.59 20.14 -9.45
CA GLU A 263 15.14 18.82 -9.13
C GLU A 263 14.67 17.77 -10.15
N PRO A 264 15.54 16.82 -10.55
CA PRO A 264 15.14 15.73 -11.44
C PRO A 264 13.93 14.96 -10.90
N ALA A 265 13.83 14.76 -9.59
CA ALA A 265 12.80 13.91 -8.99
C ALA A 265 11.35 14.39 -9.18
N ASP A 266 11.10 15.69 -9.43
CA ASP A 266 9.76 16.24 -9.66
C ASP A 266 9.60 16.96 -11.02
N ARG A 267 10.68 17.06 -11.81
CA ARG A 267 10.61 17.62 -13.17
C ARG A 267 9.58 16.93 -14.06
N PRO A 268 9.45 15.59 -14.10
CA PRO A 268 8.43 14.94 -14.91
C PRO A 268 7.02 15.38 -14.55
N TRP A 269 6.73 15.73 -13.30
CA TRP A 269 5.39 16.21 -12.92
C TRP A 269 5.06 17.56 -13.53
N ARG A 270 6.00 18.50 -13.55
CA ARG A 270 5.82 19.80 -14.21
C ARG A 270 5.57 19.62 -15.71
N GLU A 271 6.43 18.86 -16.38
CA GLU A 271 6.33 18.65 -17.83
C GLU A 271 5.10 17.80 -18.22
N ASN A 272 4.74 16.79 -17.42
CA ASN A 272 3.63 15.90 -17.76
C ASN A 272 2.26 16.59 -17.67
N GLN A 273 2.14 17.71 -16.96
CA GLN A 273 0.94 18.55 -17.01
C GLN A 273 0.68 19.12 -18.41
N GLU A 274 1.73 19.49 -19.14
CA GLU A 274 1.62 19.94 -20.53
C GLU A 274 1.38 18.75 -21.47
N ARG A 275 2.11 17.63 -21.27
CA ARG A 275 1.94 16.41 -22.07
C ARG A 275 0.54 15.81 -21.96
N ALA A 276 -0.07 15.84 -20.78
CA ALA A 276 -1.42 15.35 -20.56
C ALA A 276 -2.45 16.05 -21.46
N ARG A 277 -2.28 17.36 -21.70
CA ARG A 277 -3.17 18.15 -22.57
C ARG A 277 -3.06 17.78 -24.05
N ARG A 278 -1.96 17.12 -24.45
CA ARG A 278 -1.73 16.66 -25.83
C ARG A 278 -2.38 15.31 -26.14
N LEU A 279 -2.88 14.59 -25.14
CA LEU A 279 -3.61 13.34 -25.35
C LEU A 279 -4.98 13.66 -25.96
N ARG A 280 -5.38 12.89 -26.98
CA ARG A 280 -6.63 13.10 -27.72
C ARG A 280 -7.87 12.87 -26.83
N PRO A 281 -9.04 13.40 -27.21
CA PRO A 281 -10.31 12.94 -26.63
C PRO A 281 -10.45 11.41 -26.75
N GLY A 282 -10.96 10.76 -25.71
CA GLY A 282 -11.10 9.30 -25.66
C GLY A 282 -9.77 8.54 -25.67
N TRP A 283 -8.66 9.17 -25.25
CA TRP A 283 -7.29 8.59 -25.28
C TRP A 283 -7.16 7.20 -24.64
N ALA A 284 -8.03 6.86 -23.69
CA ALA A 284 -7.98 5.59 -22.99
C ALA A 284 -8.47 4.42 -23.87
N GLU A 285 -9.34 4.71 -24.83
CA GLU A 285 -9.95 3.75 -25.75
C GLU A 285 -9.09 3.53 -26.99
N GLY A 286 -9.32 2.43 -27.71
CA GLY A 286 -8.61 2.06 -28.94
C GLY A 286 -8.36 0.56 -29.00
N LYS A 287 -7.44 0.13 -29.87
CA LYS A 287 -7.06 -1.28 -29.99
C LYS A 287 -5.91 -1.61 -29.05
N VAL A 288 -5.99 -2.75 -28.38
CA VAL A 288 -4.84 -3.34 -27.68
C VAL A 288 -3.83 -3.77 -28.74
N ASP A 289 -2.61 -3.29 -28.63
CA ASP A 289 -1.57 -3.43 -29.64
C ASP A 289 -0.23 -3.81 -28.99
N ASP A 290 0.16 -5.07 -29.22
CA ASP A 290 1.39 -5.66 -28.72
C ASP A 290 2.66 -5.05 -29.32
N GLY A 291 2.59 -4.56 -30.56
CA GLY A 291 3.67 -3.83 -31.23
C GLY A 291 3.89 -2.47 -30.58
N ALA A 292 2.80 -1.76 -30.26
CA ALA A 292 2.84 -0.50 -29.52
C ALA A 292 3.47 -0.69 -28.13
N SER A 293 3.13 -1.76 -27.40
CA SER A 293 3.76 -2.09 -26.13
C SER A 293 5.27 -2.35 -26.28
N ARG A 294 5.70 -3.10 -27.31
CA ARG A 294 7.13 -3.34 -27.59
C ARG A 294 7.89 -2.06 -27.94
N ALA A 295 7.27 -1.15 -28.70
CA ALA A 295 7.86 0.14 -29.00
C ALA A 295 8.10 0.96 -27.71
N LEU A 296 7.12 1.01 -26.80
CA LEU A 296 7.30 1.69 -25.52
C LEU A 296 8.34 1.00 -24.64
N LEU A 297 8.40 -0.34 -24.62
CA LEU A 297 9.45 -1.08 -23.92
C LEU A 297 10.85 -0.71 -24.41
N ALA A 298 11.03 -0.54 -25.72
CA ALA A 298 12.31 -0.10 -26.28
C ALA A 298 12.70 1.30 -25.77
N VAL A 299 11.73 2.23 -25.68
CA VAL A 299 11.95 3.56 -25.08
C VAL A 299 12.31 3.44 -23.60
N LEU A 300 11.56 2.68 -22.81
CA LEU A 300 11.82 2.52 -21.37
C LEU A 300 13.20 1.93 -21.06
N ARG A 301 13.72 1.06 -21.93
CA ARG A 301 15.05 0.43 -21.79
C ARG A 301 16.21 1.43 -21.93
N GLN A 302 16.07 2.49 -22.71
CA GLN A 302 17.19 3.34 -23.11
C GLN A 302 16.96 4.84 -22.85
N GLY A 303 15.72 5.30 -22.95
CA GLY A 303 15.35 6.70 -22.86
C GLY A 303 15.36 7.27 -21.44
N SER A 304 15.16 8.58 -21.37
CA SER A 304 14.97 9.36 -20.16
C SER A 304 13.52 9.31 -19.65
N PRO A 305 13.22 9.81 -18.44
CA PRO A 305 11.86 10.02 -17.94
C PRO A 305 10.96 10.84 -18.90
N ALA A 306 11.55 11.82 -19.60
CA ALA A 306 10.87 12.64 -20.57
C ALA A 306 10.55 11.85 -21.85
N ASP A 307 11.51 11.07 -22.36
CA ASP A 307 11.32 10.20 -23.53
C ASP A 307 10.23 9.16 -23.26
N ALA A 308 10.19 8.59 -22.05
CA ALA A 308 9.17 7.63 -21.65
C ALA A 308 7.75 8.22 -21.68
N ALA A 309 7.55 9.40 -21.11
CA ALA A 309 6.26 10.10 -21.16
C ALA A 309 5.89 10.52 -22.59
N GLU A 310 6.85 11.00 -23.38
CA GLU A 310 6.64 11.37 -24.77
C GLU A 310 6.31 10.15 -25.64
N GLY A 311 6.90 9.00 -25.34
CA GLY A 311 6.57 7.70 -25.94
C GLY A 311 5.11 7.33 -25.70
N VAL A 312 4.62 7.48 -24.47
CA VAL A 312 3.18 7.28 -24.15
C VAL A 312 2.30 8.23 -24.95
N VAL A 313 2.61 9.52 -25.00
CA VAL A 313 1.82 10.50 -25.78
C VAL A 313 1.81 10.12 -27.26
N SER A 314 2.95 9.74 -27.81
CA SER A 314 3.09 9.37 -29.22
C SER A 314 2.26 8.13 -29.57
N LEU A 315 2.24 7.11 -28.71
CA LEU A 315 1.45 5.90 -28.91
C LEU A 315 -0.05 6.19 -28.88
N LEU A 316 -0.49 7.00 -27.92
CA LEU A 316 -1.92 7.28 -27.68
C LEU A 316 -2.51 8.36 -28.61
N ARG A 317 -1.70 8.93 -29.51
CA ARG A 317 -2.21 9.73 -30.64
C ARG A 317 -2.93 8.88 -31.68
N GLY A 318 -2.56 7.60 -31.83
CA GLY A 318 -3.20 6.67 -32.74
C GLY A 318 -4.45 6.00 -32.16
N ASP A 319 -4.95 4.99 -32.87
CA ASP A 319 -6.02 4.07 -32.43
C ASP A 319 -5.46 2.97 -31.50
N VAL A 320 -4.70 3.36 -30.48
CA VAL A 320 -4.08 2.46 -29.50
C VAL A 320 -4.72 2.71 -28.14
N ALA A 321 -5.19 1.64 -27.49
CA ALA A 321 -5.74 1.70 -26.14
C ALA A 321 -4.66 2.00 -25.09
N ALA A 322 -5.02 2.71 -24.02
CA ALA A 322 -4.13 2.94 -22.88
C ALA A 322 -3.62 1.63 -22.23
N ARG A 323 -4.34 0.53 -22.42
CA ARG A 323 -3.91 -0.81 -22.00
C ARG A 323 -2.56 -1.21 -22.59
N SER A 324 -2.26 -0.86 -23.84
CA SER A 324 -0.96 -1.17 -24.47
C SER A 324 0.20 -0.43 -23.79
N ALA A 325 -0.03 0.79 -23.31
CA ALA A 325 0.95 1.53 -22.53
C ALA A 325 1.15 0.93 -21.13
N TRP A 326 0.07 0.54 -20.45
CA TRP A 326 0.15 -0.16 -19.16
C TRP A 326 0.82 -1.53 -19.27
N ASP A 327 0.58 -2.29 -20.35
CA ASP A 327 1.28 -3.54 -20.62
C ASP A 327 2.79 -3.33 -20.67
N ALA A 328 3.26 -2.26 -21.34
CA ALA A 328 4.68 -1.93 -21.37
C ALA A 328 5.23 -1.47 -20.01
N VAL A 329 4.47 -0.67 -19.25
CA VAL A 329 4.85 -0.26 -17.89
C VAL A 329 5.06 -1.48 -16.99
N PHE A 330 4.09 -2.38 -16.93
CA PHE A 330 4.18 -3.59 -16.11
C PHE A 330 5.25 -4.56 -16.62
N ALA A 331 5.31 -4.77 -17.93
CA ALA A 331 6.32 -5.65 -18.52
C ALA A 331 7.74 -5.11 -18.24
N TYR A 332 7.97 -3.81 -18.35
CA TYR A 332 9.29 -3.25 -18.06
C TYR A 332 9.66 -3.31 -16.58
N ALA A 333 8.71 -3.01 -15.68
CA ALA A 333 8.93 -3.24 -14.25
C ALA A 333 9.29 -4.71 -13.98
N GLY A 334 8.70 -5.66 -14.73
CA GLY A 334 8.98 -7.10 -14.61
C GLY A 334 10.35 -7.45 -15.13
N GLU A 335 10.77 -6.82 -16.22
CA GLU A 335 12.13 -6.94 -16.76
C GLU A 335 13.17 -6.45 -15.75
N LEU A 336 12.90 -5.35 -15.04
CA LEU A 336 13.81 -4.86 -13.99
C LEU A 336 13.99 -5.90 -12.88
N VAL A 337 12.92 -6.57 -12.46
CA VAL A 337 12.97 -7.64 -11.46
C VAL A 337 13.73 -8.86 -11.98
N LEU A 338 13.46 -9.27 -13.22
CA LEU A 338 14.12 -10.42 -13.85
C LEU A 338 15.65 -10.21 -13.98
N ARG A 339 16.08 -8.98 -14.30
CA ARG A 339 17.50 -8.68 -14.58
C ARG A 339 18.26 -8.19 -13.34
N TRP A 340 17.58 -7.46 -12.45
CA TRP A 340 18.15 -6.81 -11.28
C TRP A 340 17.24 -6.94 -10.05
N PRO A 341 17.05 -8.15 -9.49
CA PRO A 341 16.19 -8.33 -8.31
C PRO A 341 16.84 -7.67 -7.11
N ASN A 342 16.28 -6.53 -6.72
CA ASN A 342 16.75 -5.70 -5.62
C ASN A 342 15.61 -4.80 -5.15
N ILE A 343 15.91 -3.95 -4.18
CA ILE A 343 14.92 -3.05 -3.59
C ILE A 343 14.29 -2.11 -4.64
N PHE A 344 15.08 -1.61 -5.59
CA PHE A 344 14.61 -0.65 -6.60
C PHE A 344 13.70 -1.29 -7.64
N SER A 345 14.02 -2.48 -8.16
CA SER A 345 13.14 -3.18 -9.10
C SER A 345 11.84 -3.65 -8.43
N LEU A 346 11.91 -4.05 -7.16
CA LEU A 346 10.73 -4.32 -6.34
C LEU A 346 9.84 -3.06 -6.20
N HIS A 347 10.45 -1.89 -5.97
CA HIS A 347 9.73 -0.63 -5.90
C HIS A 347 9.19 -0.17 -7.25
N ALA A 348 9.86 -0.49 -8.36
CA ALA A 348 9.31 -0.26 -9.69
C ALA A 348 7.95 -0.97 -9.86
N GLN A 349 7.86 -2.22 -9.41
CA GLN A 349 6.61 -2.99 -9.43
C GLN A 349 5.55 -2.42 -8.50
N THR A 350 5.86 -2.27 -7.21
CA THR A 350 4.89 -1.80 -6.23
C THR A 350 4.41 -0.36 -6.50
N THR A 351 5.25 0.48 -7.09
CA THR A 351 4.88 1.83 -7.52
C THR A 351 4.01 1.79 -8.78
N SER A 352 4.34 0.96 -9.76
CA SER A 352 3.51 0.78 -10.96
C SER A 352 2.11 0.27 -10.61
N ASN A 353 2.02 -0.70 -9.69
CA ASN A 353 0.76 -1.17 -9.12
C ASN A 353 -0.04 -0.04 -8.47
N ALA A 354 0.60 0.75 -7.60
CA ALA A 354 -0.05 1.83 -6.88
C ALA A 354 -0.59 2.92 -7.82
N LEU A 355 0.20 3.32 -8.83
CA LEU A 355 -0.21 4.31 -9.83
C LEU A 355 -1.32 3.77 -10.74
N HIS A 356 -1.27 2.50 -11.13
CA HIS A 356 -2.33 1.87 -11.90
C HIS A 356 -3.63 1.73 -11.07
N PHE A 357 -3.54 1.40 -9.79
CA PHE A 357 -4.69 1.39 -8.89
C PHE A 357 -5.33 2.77 -8.80
N ALA A 358 -4.53 3.81 -8.57
CA ALA A 358 -5.00 5.19 -8.60
C ALA A 358 -5.64 5.53 -9.96
N PHE A 359 -5.04 5.10 -11.08
CA PHE A 359 -5.56 5.35 -12.43
C PHE A 359 -6.95 4.73 -12.68
N ARG A 360 -7.20 3.55 -12.09
CA ARG A 360 -8.51 2.88 -12.19
C ARG A 360 -9.55 3.45 -11.23
N THR A 361 -9.11 4.12 -10.17
CA THR A 361 -9.98 4.63 -9.09
C THR A 361 -10.30 6.11 -9.26
N ALA A 362 -9.38 6.88 -9.84
CA ALA A 362 -9.53 8.31 -10.09
C ALA A 362 -10.73 8.59 -10.99
N GLN A 363 -11.50 9.61 -10.61
CA GLN A 363 -12.69 10.06 -11.34
C GLN A 363 -12.34 11.12 -12.40
N SER A 364 -11.28 11.90 -12.16
CA SER A 364 -10.83 12.94 -13.10
C SER A 364 -10.05 12.33 -14.27
N ASP A 365 -10.44 12.66 -15.50
CA ASP A 365 -9.66 12.30 -16.70
C ASP A 365 -8.24 12.86 -16.63
N ASP A 366 -8.07 14.11 -16.21
CA ASP A 366 -6.74 14.73 -16.02
C ASP A 366 -5.85 13.97 -15.05
N THR A 367 -6.38 13.53 -13.90
CA THR A 367 -5.63 12.70 -12.95
C THR A 367 -5.21 11.38 -13.59
N ARG A 368 -6.11 10.73 -14.34
CA ARG A 368 -5.81 9.48 -15.04
C ARG A 368 -4.70 9.65 -16.08
N ARG A 369 -4.70 10.74 -16.85
CA ARG A 369 -3.62 11.08 -17.80
C ARG A 369 -2.29 11.25 -17.09
N LEU A 370 -2.27 12.03 -16.00
CA LEU A 370 -1.06 12.29 -15.22
C LEU A 370 -0.49 11.01 -14.62
N LEU A 371 -1.33 10.14 -14.07
CA LEU A 371 -0.90 8.89 -13.45
C LEU A 371 -0.20 7.93 -14.43
N LEU A 372 -0.74 7.78 -15.65
CA LEU A 372 -0.08 6.96 -16.67
C LEU A 372 1.26 7.56 -17.11
N LEU A 373 1.31 8.88 -17.33
CA LEU A 373 2.54 9.57 -17.73
C LEU A 373 3.60 9.47 -16.62
N GLN A 374 3.23 9.64 -15.34
CA GLN A 374 4.14 9.46 -14.21
C GLN A 374 4.65 8.02 -14.09
N ALA A 375 3.77 7.02 -14.27
CA ALA A 375 4.18 5.63 -14.23
C ALA A 375 5.27 5.33 -15.28
N ALA A 376 5.12 5.85 -16.49
CA ALA A 376 6.16 5.74 -17.53
C ALA A 376 7.43 6.52 -17.16
N SER A 377 7.31 7.77 -16.67
CA SER A 377 8.46 8.59 -16.30
C SER A 377 9.30 8.05 -15.13
N PHE A 378 8.69 7.34 -14.18
CA PHE A 378 9.42 6.79 -13.02
C PHE A 378 10.30 5.60 -13.38
N LEU A 379 9.93 4.81 -14.38
CA LEU A 379 10.64 3.58 -14.74
C LEU A 379 12.11 3.79 -15.17
N PRO A 380 12.47 4.83 -15.96
CA PRO A 380 13.87 5.18 -16.20
C PRO A 380 14.67 5.52 -14.93
N TYR A 381 14.06 6.15 -13.91
CA TYR A 381 14.74 6.37 -12.62
C TYR A 381 14.97 5.05 -11.89
N PHE A 382 13.95 4.19 -11.80
CA PHE A 382 14.11 2.86 -11.22
C PHE A 382 15.17 2.03 -11.96
N ARG A 383 15.26 2.13 -13.29
CA ARG A 383 16.34 1.51 -14.08
C ARG A 383 17.71 2.02 -13.64
N GLN A 384 17.87 3.33 -13.50
CA GLN A 384 19.12 3.94 -13.06
C GLN A 384 19.50 3.44 -11.66
N ASP A 385 18.57 3.48 -10.71
CA ASP A 385 18.83 3.06 -9.34
C ASP A 385 19.11 1.56 -9.23
N ALA A 386 18.33 0.72 -9.91
CA ALA A 386 18.51 -0.73 -9.92
C ALA A 386 19.84 -1.18 -10.55
N THR A 387 20.41 -0.35 -11.43
CA THR A 387 21.70 -0.63 -12.09
C THR A 387 22.89 0.03 -11.41
N SER A 388 22.66 1.02 -10.55
CA SER A 388 23.69 1.66 -9.73
C SER A 388 24.28 0.65 -8.72
N GLY A 389 25.60 0.48 -8.70
CA GLY A 389 26.28 -0.46 -7.77
C GLY A 389 26.34 -1.95 -8.17
N ARG A 390 26.01 -2.31 -9.41
CA ARG A 390 26.04 -3.66 -10.04
C ARG A 390 26.52 -4.86 -9.17
N ARG A 391 25.56 -5.63 -8.65
CA ARG A 391 25.60 -7.11 -8.65
C ARG A 391 24.23 -7.64 -9.13
N GLY A 392 24.03 -7.71 -10.45
CA GLY A 392 22.85 -8.35 -11.05
C GLY A 392 22.88 -9.88 -10.92
N LEU A 393 21.73 -10.53 -11.20
CA LEU A 393 21.55 -11.99 -11.08
C LEU A 393 22.61 -12.81 -11.84
N TRP A 394 23.07 -12.32 -12.99
CA TRP A 394 24.00 -13.04 -13.86
C TRP A 394 25.36 -13.33 -13.24
N ARG A 395 25.83 -12.55 -12.24
CA ARG A 395 27.05 -12.89 -11.51
C ARG A 395 26.85 -14.10 -10.57
N ARG A 396 25.62 -14.34 -10.10
CA ARG A 396 25.26 -15.49 -9.27
C ARG A 396 24.78 -16.69 -10.10
N ALA A 397 24.23 -16.45 -11.29
CA ALA A 397 23.70 -17.48 -12.20
C ALA A 397 24.74 -17.94 -13.25
N GLY A 398 25.98 -18.17 -12.84
CA GLY A 398 27.02 -18.74 -13.71
C GLY A 398 27.35 -17.92 -14.97
N GLY A 399 27.10 -16.61 -14.96
CA GLY A 399 27.40 -15.71 -16.08
C GLY A 399 26.26 -15.49 -17.08
N ARG A 400 25.12 -16.21 -16.99
CA ARG A 400 24.00 -16.01 -17.92
C ARG A 400 23.22 -14.75 -17.59
N GLN A 401 23.23 -13.77 -18.49
CA GLN A 401 22.40 -12.59 -18.38
C GLN A 401 20.92 -12.97 -18.55
N PRO A 402 20.04 -12.64 -17.60
CA PRO A 402 18.61 -12.83 -17.80
C PRO A 402 18.14 -12.07 -19.04
N PRO A 403 17.22 -12.66 -19.85
CA PRO A 403 16.77 -12.07 -21.10
C PRO A 403 15.94 -10.81 -20.83
N LEU A 404 15.66 -10.08 -21.90
CA LEU A 404 14.59 -9.09 -21.91
C LEU A 404 13.24 -9.81 -21.71
N ILE A 405 12.23 -9.13 -21.13
CA ILE A 405 10.98 -9.82 -20.79
C ILE A 405 10.23 -10.34 -22.02
N ASP A 406 10.26 -9.59 -23.14
CA ASP A 406 9.72 -9.97 -24.45
C ASP A 406 10.53 -11.07 -25.15
N GLN A 407 11.71 -11.41 -24.62
CA GLN A 407 12.59 -12.50 -25.07
C GLN A 407 12.64 -13.66 -24.07
N LEU A 408 11.92 -13.58 -22.95
CA LEU A 408 11.83 -14.69 -21.99
C LEU A 408 11.16 -15.88 -22.68
N ALA A 409 11.90 -16.98 -22.76
CA ALA A 409 11.46 -18.23 -23.35
C ALA A 409 11.08 -19.25 -22.28
N ALA A 410 10.08 -20.07 -22.58
CA ALA A 410 9.71 -21.20 -21.75
C ALA A 410 10.88 -22.21 -21.66
N ALA A 411 10.98 -22.88 -20.51
CA ALA A 411 11.86 -24.04 -20.39
C ALA A 411 11.50 -25.11 -21.44
N PRO A 412 12.47 -25.90 -21.95
CA PRO A 412 12.14 -27.07 -22.76
C PRO A 412 11.19 -27.99 -22.00
N ALA A 413 10.17 -28.50 -22.69
CA ALA A 413 9.25 -29.48 -22.11
C ALA A 413 10.05 -30.69 -21.59
N ALA A 414 9.73 -31.15 -20.38
CA ALA A 414 10.34 -32.39 -19.88
C ALA A 414 10.00 -33.54 -20.82
N ALA A 415 10.98 -34.43 -21.05
CA ALA A 415 10.77 -35.63 -21.85
C ALA A 415 9.82 -36.59 -21.10
N GLY A 416 8.50 -36.44 -21.33
CA GLY A 416 7.48 -37.32 -20.77
C GLY A 416 6.21 -36.57 -20.36
N LYS A 417 5.11 -36.87 -21.08
CA LYS A 417 3.71 -36.43 -20.90
C LYS A 417 3.56 -34.90 -20.73
N GLY A 418 2.96 -34.22 -21.70
CA GLY A 418 2.78 -32.75 -21.77
C GLY A 418 1.95 -32.08 -20.67
N ALA A 419 2.07 -32.52 -19.42
CA ALA A 419 1.54 -31.87 -18.24
C ALA A 419 2.47 -30.72 -17.81
N PRO A 420 1.91 -29.61 -17.27
CA PRO A 420 2.70 -28.52 -16.72
C PRO A 420 3.54 -28.99 -15.52
N ALA A 421 4.71 -28.36 -15.31
CA ALA A 421 5.49 -28.59 -14.10
C ALA A 421 4.66 -28.23 -12.84
N PRO A 422 4.71 -29.03 -11.77
CA PRO A 422 3.98 -28.74 -10.54
C PRO A 422 4.51 -27.47 -9.88
N VAL A 423 3.60 -26.68 -9.29
CA VAL A 423 3.90 -25.38 -8.66
C VAL A 423 4.96 -25.53 -7.57
N GLU A 424 4.91 -26.61 -6.80
CA GLU A 424 5.86 -26.92 -5.74
C GLU A 424 7.29 -27.05 -6.26
N ALA A 425 7.48 -27.68 -7.42
CA ALA A 425 8.79 -27.83 -8.04
C ALA A 425 9.33 -26.49 -8.58
N ILE A 426 8.44 -25.63 -9.08
CA ILE A 426 8.78 -24.27 -9.54
C ILE A 426 9.27 -23.42 -8.35
N PHE A 427 8.53 -23.42 -7.24
CA PHE A 427 8.91 -22.67 -6.04
C PHE A 427 10.14 -23.25 -5.33
N ALA A 428 10.35 -24.57 -5.36
CA ALA A 428 11.58 -25.17 -4.85
C ALA A 428 12.81 -24.74 -5.66
N ARG A 429 12.68 -24.63 -6.99
CA ARG A 429 13.76 -24.22 -7.88
C ARG A 429 14.30 -22.81 -7.59
N LEU A 430 13.51 -21.94 -6.94
CA LEU A 430 13.93 -20.61 -6.52
C LEU A 430 15.09 -20.61 -5.51
N ALA A 431 15.30 -21.71 -4.78
CA ALA A 431 16.43 -21.85 -3.86
C ALA A 431 17.77 -21.84 -4.61
N ASP A 432 17.82 -22.45 -5.80
CA ASP A 432 19.08 -22.70 -6.52
C ASP A 432 19.23 -21.84 -7.78
N ASP A 433 18.18 -21.75 -8.60
CA ASP A 433 18.22 -21.08 -9.90
C ASP A 433 16.89 -20.37 -10.21
N ARG A 434 16.86 -19.08 -9.85
CA ARG A 434 15.69 -18.22 -10.00
C ARG A 434 15.32 -17.96 -11.47
N LEU A 435 16.29 -17.93 -12.38
CA LEU A 435 16.01 -17.75 -13.80
C LEU A 435 15.37 -19.03 -14.36
N ARG A 436 15.91 -20.21 -14.00
CA ARG A 436 15.30 -21.48 -14.39
C ARG A 436 13.88 -21.63 -13.83
N ALA A 437 13.63 -21.21 -12.59
CA ALA A 437 12.27 -21.20 -12.03
C ALA A 437 11.31 -20.33 -12.86
N SER A 438 11.78 -19.17 -13.35
CA SER A 438 10.99 -18.28 -14.21
C SER A 438 10.66 -18.93 -15.56
N GLU A 439 11.63 -19.59 -16.19
CA GLU A 439 11.43 -20.34 -17.44
C GLU A 439 10.47 -21.53 -17.26
N MET A 440 10.58 -22.25 -16.14
CA MET A 440 9.67 -23.36 -15.78
C MET A 440 8.24 -22.85 -15.56
N LEU A 441 8.09 -21.71 -14.89
CA LEU A 441 6.78 -21.11 -14.68
C LEU A 441 6.14 -20.66 -15.99
N LEU A 442 6.90 -20.02 -16.88
CA LEU A 442 6.39 -19.65 -18.19
C LEU A 442 5.95 -20.90 -18.99
N GLN A 443 6.76 -21.96 -18.99
CA GLN A 443 6.39 -23.23 -19.63
C GLN A 443 5.10 -23.81 -19.04
N ALA A 444 4.95 -23.83 -17.72
CA ALA A 444 3.80 -24.40 -17.05
C ALA A 444 2.52 -23.60 -17.36
N LEU A 445 2.58 -22.26 -17.32
CA LEU A 445 1.46 -21.38 -17.67
C LEU A 445 1.04 -21.53 -19.13
N ASP A 446 2.01 -21.64 -20.05
CA ASP A 446 1.74 -21.86 -21.48
C ASP A 446 1.17 -23.27 -21.74
N ALA A 447 1.49 -24.25 -20.89
CA ALA A 447 0.91 -25.58 -20.89
C ALA A 447 -0.44 -25.69 -20.13
N GLY A 448 -1.02 -24.56 -19.70
CA GLY A 448 -2.35 -24.51 -19.10
C GLY A 448 -2.41 -24.62 -17.58
N LEU A 449 -1.29 -24.44 -16.87
CA LEU A 449 -1.32 -24.27 -15.41
C LEU A 449 -2.20 -23.06 -15.05
N ASP A 450 -3.13 -23.25 -14.13
CA ASP A 450 -3.95 -22.15 -13.61
C ASP A 450 -3.07 -21.15 -12.83
N PRO A 451 -2.96 -19.88 -13.28
CA PRO A 451 -2.20 -18.85 -12.57
C PRO A 451 -2.62 -18.68 -11.11
N GLN A 452 -3.87 -19.01 -10.77
CA GLN A 452 -4.35 -18.91 -9.39
C GLN A 452 -3.65 -19.90 -8.45
N GLN A 453 -3.14 -21.03 -8.93
CA GLN A 453 -2.33 -21.95 -8.12
C GLN A 453 -0.99 -21.31 -7.75
N VAL A 454 -0.37 -20.59 -8.69
CA VAL A 454 0.88 -19.84 -8.47
C VAL A 454 0.65 -18.70 -7.47
N VAL A 455 -0.47 -17.97 -7.64
CA VAL A 455 -0.92 -16.90 -6.73
C VAL A 455 -1.09 -17.43 -5.30
N SER A 456 -1.78 -18.57 -5.14
CA SER A 456 -2.01 -19.18 -3.84
C SER A 456 -0.71 -19.66 -3.19
N ALA A 457 0.17 -20.33 -3.94
CA ALA A 457 1.46 -20.77 -3.43
C ALA A 457 2.36 -19.60 -2.99
N ALA A 458 2.45 -18.55 -3.81
CA ALA A 458 3.21 -17.34 -3.48
C ALA A 458 2.72 -16.71 -2.18
N ARG A 459 1.40 -16.55 -2.02
CA ARG A 459 0.79 -15.95 -0.81
C ARG A 459 1.07 -16.77 0.44
N THR A 460 0.93 -18.10 0.35
CA THR A 460 1.23 -18.99 1.47
C THR A 460 2.69 -18.87 1.89
N LEU A 461 3.62 -18.89 0.93
CA LEU A 461 5.04 -18.78 1.23
C LEU A 461 5.44 -17.42 1.81
N VAL A 462 4.71 -16.34 1.50
CA VAL A 462 4.99 -15.01 2.09
C VAL A 462 4.84 -15.02 3.60
N PHE A 463 3.76 -15.58 4.17
CA PHE A 463 3.61 -15.59 5.64
C PHE A 463 4.29 -16.78 6.33
N LEU A 464 4.64 -17.84 5.59
CA LEU A 464 5.41 -18.96 6.13
C LEU A 464 6.92 -18.71 6.13
N LYS A 465 7.44 -17.97 5.14
CA LYS A 465 8.88 -17.80 4.90
C LYS A 465 9.34 -16.35 4.90
N GLY A 466 8.44 -15.41 4.63
CA GLY A 466 8.78 -13.98 4.53
C GLY A 466 9.03 -13.36 5.89
N ASP A 467 10.02 -12.49 5.93
CA ASP A 467 10.50 -11.80 7.13
C ASP A 467 10.61 -10.28 6.93
N ASP A 468 10.32 -9.80 5.72
CA ASP A 468 10.34 -8.38 5.36
C ASP A 468 8.97 -7.91 4.84
N SER A 469 8.60 -6.67 5.18
CA SER A 469 7.43 -5.97 4.63
C SER A 469 7.36 -5.94 3.09
N HIS A 470 8.50 -6.00 2.42
CA HIS A 470 8.59 -6.06 0.96
C HIS A 470 8.01 -7.37 0.42
N ASP A 471 8.16 -8.49 1.13
CA ASP A 471 7.61 -9.79 0.71
C ASP A 471 6.08 -9.70 0.57
N TYR A 472 5.41 -9.00 1.49
CA TYR A 472 3.96 -8.80 1.48
C TYR A 472 3.51 -7.83 0.38
N LYS A 473 4.13 -6.64 0.30
CA LYS A 473 3.73 -5.60 -0.66
C LYS A 473 3.99 -6.03 -2.10
N PHE A 474 5.16 -6.61 -2.36
CA PHE A 474 5.56 -7.05 -3.69
C PHE A 474 4.68 -8.19 -4.19
N SER A 475 4.49 -9.25 -3.40
CA SER A 475 3.62 -10.36 -3.77
C SER A 475 2.19 -9.88 -4.01
N SER A 476 1.64 -9.02 -3.16
CA SER A 476 0.28 -8.48 -3.36
C SER A 476 0.15 -7.71 -4.68
N ALA A 477 1.14 -6.88 -5.00
CA ALA A 477 1.17 -6.08 -6.22
C ALA A 477 1.20 -6.95 -7.48
N ILE A 478 2.18 -7.85 -7.62
CA ILE A 478 2.35 -8.64 -8.85
C ILE A 478 1.17 -9.60 -9.09
N LEU A 479 0.55 -10.11 -8.03
CA LEU A 479 -0.58 -11.04 -8.15
C LEU A 479 -1.86 -10.31 -8.58
N GLU A 480 -2.01 -9.03 -8.20
CA GLU A 480 -3.06 -8.16 -8.74
C GLU A 480 -2.76 -7.78 -10.20
N ASP A 481 -1.56 -7.28 -10.46
CA ASP A 481 -1.19 -6.72 -11.76
C ASP A 481 -1.29 -7.74 -12.89
N HIS A 482 -0.93 -9.02 -12.65
CA HIS A 482 -1.01 -10.05 -13.68
C HIS A 482 -2.42 -10.19 -14.32
N ARG A 483 -3.48 -9.82 -13.58
CA ARG A 483 -4.88 -9.85 -14.06
C ARG A 483 -5.19 -8.67 -14.99
N HIS A 484 -4.37 -7.64 -14.96
CA HIS A 484 -4.53 -6.42 -15.73
C HIS A 484 -3.76 -6.47 -17.05
N LEU A 485 -2.69 -7.26 -17.15
CA LEU A 485 -1.96 -7.42 -18.41
C LEU A 485 -2.76 -8.16 -19.47
N SER A 486 -2.49 -7.84 -20.74
CA SER A 486 -3.02 -8.56 -21.89
C SER A 486 -2.46 -10.00 -21.99
N PRO A 487 -3.17 -10.93 -22.66
CA PRO A 487 -2.77 -12.34 -22.73
C PRO A 487 -1.32 -12.58 -23.18
N THR A 488 -0.82 -11.77 -24.12
CA THR A 488 0.57 -11.84 -24.62
C THR A 488 1.62 -11.61 -23.54
N TRP A 489 1.31 -10.78 -22.53
CA TRP A 489 2.25 -10.32 -21.52
C TRP A 489 2.07 -10.98 -20.16
N ARG A 490 0.83 -11.33 -19.77
CA ARG A 490 0.50 -11.76 -18.41
C ARG A 490 1.34 -12.94 -17.88
N HIS A 491 1.62 -13.97 -18.70
CA HIS A 491 2.41 -15.12 -18.27
C HIS A 491 3.88 -14.75 -18.08
N ARG A 492 4.44 -14.00 -19.03
CA ARG A 492 5.83 -13.50 -18.96
C ARG A 492 6.03 -12.57 -17.78
N PHE A 493 5.04 -11.72 -17.49
CA PHE A 493 5.05 -10.85 -16.32
C PHE A 493 5.10 -11.66 -15.01
N LEU A 494 4.22 -12.66 -14.85
CA LEU A 494 4.21 -13.47 -13.65
C LEU A 494 5.51 -14.28 -13.50
N ALA A 495 6.00 -14.85 -14.61
CA ALA A 495 7.28 -15.56 -14.67
C ALA A 495 8.47 -14.67 -14.30
N ALA A 496 8.56 -13.47 -14.87
CA ALA A 496 9.65 -12.53 -14.63
C ALA A 496 9.75 -12.08 -13.16
N ASN A 497 8.61 -11.92 -12.50
CA ASN A 497 8.53 -11.46 -11.11
C ASN A 497 8.75 -12.56 -10.06
N LEU A 498 8.74 -13.84 -10.48
CA LEU A 498 8.96 -14.98 -9.59
C LEU A 498 10.33 -14.89 -8.88
N SER A 499 11.32 -14.26 -9.51
CA SER A 499 12.69 -14.14 -8.99
C SER A 499 12.83 -13.36 -7.68
N LEU A 500 11.80 -12.63 -7.24
CA LEU A 500 11.76 -11.96 -5.93
C LEU A 500 10.77 -12.59 -4.95
N LEU A 501 10.06 -13.66 -5.35
CA LEU A 501 9.22 -14.41 -4.41
C LEU A 501 10.05 -15.36 -3.54
N ARG A 502 9.41 -15.78 -2.43
CA ARG A 502 9.98 -16.73 -1.47
C ARG A 502 10.04 -18.14 -2.06
N SER A 503 11.13 -18.85 -1.80
CA SER A 503 11.28 -20.27 -2.12
C SER A 503 10.60 -21.12 -1.06
N SER A 504 10.11 -22.30 -1.44
CA SER A 504 9.68 -23.32 -0.46
C SER A 504 10.86 -23.85 0.37
N GLY A 505 12.07 -23.76 -0.16
CA GLY A 505 13.32 -24.12 0.53
C GLY A 505 13.87 -23.03 1.45
N ASP A 506 13.24 -21.85 1.51
CA ASP A 506 13.66 -20.81 2.46
C ASP A 506 13.39 -21.26 3.91
N ARG A 507 14.10 -20.64 4.87
CA ARG A 507 13.87 -20.87 6.29
C ARG A 507 12.44 -20.46 6.68
N ASP A 508 11.80 -21.26 7.54
CA ASP A 508 10.51 -20.90 8.13
C ASP A 508 10.60 -19.66 9.02
N ASN A 509 9.59 -18.82 8.93
CA ASN A 509 9.40 -17.71 9.84
C ASN A 509 8.91 -18.24 11.20
N PRO A 510 9.69 -18.08 12.29
CA PRO A 510 9.30 -18.58 13.61
C PRO A 510 8.00 -17.95 14.14
N LEU A 511 7.63 -16.75 13.67
CA LEU A 511 6.36 -16.12 14.05
C LEU A 511 5.15 -16.90 13.54
N ALA A 512 5.25 -17.61 12.41
CA ALA A 512 4.14 -18.39 11.89
C ALA A 512 3.77 -19.54 12.84
N ALA A 513 4.77 -20.29 13.31
CA ALA A 513 4.59 -21.37 14.29
C ALA A 513 4.04 -20.82 15.61
N ARG A 514 4.68 -19.78 16.17
CA ARG A 514 4.23 -19.12 17.40
C ARG A 514 2.78 -18.62 17.28
N SER A 515 2.40 -18.01 16.17
CA SER A 515 1.05 -17.48 15.98
C SER A 515 0.00 -18.59 15.93
N ARG A 516 0.32 -19.74 15.32
CA ARG A 516 -0.58 -20.92 15.34
C ARG A 516 -0.78 -21.45 16.75
N GLU A 517 0.28 -21.54 17.53
CA GLU A 517 0.20 -22.00 18.93
C GLU A 517 -0.66 -21.07 19.79
N LEU A 518 -0.58 -19.75 19.58
CA LEU A 518 -1.36 -18.77 20.34
C LEU A 518 -2.85 -18.73 19.97
N LEU A 519 -3.19 -19.16 18.75
CA LEU A 519 -4.54 -19.13 18.19
C LEU A 519 -5.27 -20.47 18.25
N ALA A 520 -4.56 -21.55 18.56
CA ALA A 520 -5.14 -22.84 18.95
C ALA A 520 -5.90 -22.71 20.27
#